data_AF-A0A954STK4-F1
#
_entry.id   AF-A0A954STK4-F1
#
_cell.length_a   1.000
_cell.length_b   1.000
_cell.length_c   1.000
_cell.angle_alpha   90.00
_cell.angle_beta   90.00
_cell.angle_gamma   90.00
#
_symmetry.space_group_name_H-M   'P 1'
#
loop_
_entity.id
_entity.type
_entity.pdbx_description
1 polymer ?
#
loop_
_entity_poly.entity_id
_entity_poly.type
_entity_poly.pdbx_seq_one_letter_code
_entity_poly.pdbx_strand_id
1 'polypeptide(L)'
;MRNADVARIFEEITELLELQGANPFRIRAYRNAALTIGDLTTSLAAIVAEDPAKLQELPGIGKDLAGKIATILETGTHPQLDELRSQFPPGVVEMLRIPGLGPKKVAVLYKELGITGIAELKTACEQQQIQGLKGFGKKTEQGILEAIERTHATEHRALLAEVLPTVEEIAQRLRHEPGVERVEIAGSARRCKETVGDLDLLAVSSDSAKVMDSLAADPSVEQVLQRGETKQRVRLRGGMELDLRVIE
;
A
#
# COMPACT_ATOMS: atom_id res chain seq x y z
N MET A 1 -14.91 -4.04 20.57
CA MET A 1 -13.84 -3.38 19.79
C MET A 1 -12.49 -3.66 20.44
N ARG A 2 -11.40 -3.83 19.69
CA ARG A 2 -10.08 -4.17 20.26
C ARG A 2 -9.23 -2.90 20.44
N ASN A 3 -8.21 -2.97 21.29
CA ASN A 3 -7.25 -1.88 21.49
C ASN A 3 -6.62 -1.43 20.15
N ALA A 4 -6.25 -2.38 19.31
CA ALA A 4 -5.70 -2.12 17.97
C ALA A 4 -6.63 -1.28 17.08
N ASP A 5 -7.95 -1.40 17.24
CA ASP A 5 -8.92 -0.61 16.47
C ASP A 5 -8.94 0.85 16.97
N VAL A 6 -8.85 1.07 18.28
CA VAL A 6 -8.72 2.40 18.89
C VAL A 6 -7.40 3.04 18.48
N ALA A 7 -6.28 2.30 18.58
CA ALA A 7 -4.96 2.78 18.21
C ALA A 7 -4.94 3.29 16.76
N ARG A 8 -5.47 2.49 15.82
CA ARG A 8 -5.60 2.85 14.41
C ARG A 8 -6.40 4.13 14.17
N ILE A 9 -7.48 4.36 14.93
CA ILE A 9 -8.25 5.61 14.86
C ILE A 9 -7.40 6.80 15.33
N PHE A 10 -6.64 6.65 16.42
CA PHE A 10 -5.74 7.70 16.90
C PHE A 10 -4.57 7.96 15.94
N GLU A 11 -4.04 6.93 15.28
CA GLU A 11 -3.04 7.07 14.22
C GLU A 11 -3.60 7.87 13.05
N GLU A 12 -4.79 7.54 12.56
CA GLU A 12 -5.43 8.26 11.46
C GLU A 12 -5.70 9.73 11.82
N ILE A 13 -6.18 10.02 13.04
CA ILE A 13 -6.32 11.39 13.53
C ILE A 13 -4.96 12.10 13.54
N THR A 14 -3.90 11.42 13.96
CA THR A 14 -2.53 11.98 13.97
C THR A 14 -2.08 12.35 12.57
N GLU A 15 -2.28 11.45 11.60
CA GLU A 15 -1.90 11.66 10.20
C GLU A 15 -2.65 12.86 9.59
N LEU A 16 -3.96 12.96 9.81
CA LEU A 16 -4.77 14.07 9.33
C LEU A 16 -4.39 15.40 9.99
N LEU A 17 -4.07 15.39 11.28
CA LEU A 17 -3.57 16.59 11.98
C LEU A 17 -2.20 17.01 11.46
N GLU A 18 -1.30 16.08 11.14
CA GLU A 18 -0.02 16.39 10.50
C GLU A 18 -0.21 16.97 9.09
N LEU A 19 -1.12 16.39 8.31
CA LEU A 19 -1.48 16.87 6.99
C LEU A 19 -2.03 18.30 7.03
N GLN A 20 -2.89 18.60 8.02
CA GLN A 20 -3.43 19.94 8.27
C GLN A 20 -2.33 20.94 8.65
N GLY A 21 -1.20 20.47 9.22
CA GLY A 21 -0.19 21.33 9.83
C GLY A 21 -0.63 21.84 11.21
N ALA A 22 -1.38 21.04 11.95
CA ALA A 22 -1.85 21.37 13.29
C ALA A 22 -0.70 21.52 14.30
N ASN A 23 -1.04 21.91 15.52
CA ASN A 23 -0.06 22.14 16.58
C ASN A 23 0.81 20.88 16.86
N PRO A 24 2.15 20.99 16.85
CA PRO A 24 3.05 19.85 17.07
C PRO A 24 2.89 19.13 18.41
N PHE A 25 2.49 19.84 19.48
CA PHE A 25 2.22 19.23 20.78
C PHE A 25 0.99 18.34 20.73
N ARG A 26 -0.07 18.79 20.05
CA ARG A 26 -1.30 18.01 19.86
C ARG A 26 -1.01 16.75 19.04
N ILE A 27 -0.32 16.89 17.92
CA ILE A 27 0.09 15.75 17.08
C ILE A 27 0.87 14.72 17.91
N ARG A 28 1.86 15.16 18.69
CA ARG A 28 2.64 14.27 19.56
C ARG A 28 1.78 13.59 20.62
N ALA A 29 0.79 14.28 21.19
CA ALA A 29 -0.10 13.69 22.18
C ALA A 29 -0.93 12.54 21.59
N TYR A 30 -1.53 12.72 20.40
CA TYR A 30 -2.27 11.64 19.74
C TYR A 30 -1.37 10.48 19.30
N ARG A 31 -0.17 10.79 18.78
CA ARG A 31 0.82 9.76 18.43
C ARG A 31 1.23 8.91 19.64
N ASN A 32 1.51 9.55 20.76
CA ASN A 32 1.89 8.85 21.99
C ASN A 32 0.71 8.02 22.51
N ALA A 33 -0.51 8.56 22.47
CA ALA A 33 -1.70 7.80 22.86
C ALA A 33 -1.91 6.56 21.98
N ALA A 34 -1.77 6.68 20.66
CA ALA A 34 -1.85 5.54 19.75
C ALA A 34 -0.85 4.43 20.12
N LEU A 35 0.41 4.80 20.38
CA LEU A 35 1.45 3.85 20.81
C LEU A 35 1.10 3.20 22.14
N THR A 36 0.75 3.99 23.16
CA THR A 36 0.36 3.46 24.47
C THR A 36 -0.83 2.51 24.39
N ILE A 37 -1.82 2.82 23.56
CA ILE A 37 -2.99 1.96 23.35
C ILE A 37 -2.62 0.68 22.59
N GLY A 38 -1.77 0.79 21.57
CA GLY A 38 -1.31 -0.34 20.75
C GLY A 38 -0.47 -1.35 21.55
N ASP A 39 0.37 -0.87 22.45
CA ASP A 39 1.23 -1.70 23.31
C ASP A 39 0.50 -2.27 24.55
N LEU A 40 -0.72 -1.80 24.81
CA LEU A 40 -1.48 -2.20 25.99
C LEU A 40 -1.99 -3.65 25.86
N THR A 41 -1.51 -4.52 26.74
CA THR A 41 -1.95 -5.93 26.83
C THR A 41 -3.34 -6.07 27.44
N THR A 42 -3.71 -5.17 28.35
CA THR A 42 -5.02 -5.14 29.00
C THR A 42 -6.07 -4.52 28.08
N SER A 43 -7.27 -5.09 28.02
CA SER A 43 -8.38 -4.53 27.23
C SER A 43 -8.80 -3.15 27.74
N LEU A 44 -8.80 -2.14 26.86
CA LEU A 44 -9.33 -0.80 27.16
C LEU A 44 -10.80 -0.85 27.56
N ALA A 45 -11.59 -1.72 26.91
CA ALA A 45 -13.00 -1.89 27.25
C ALA A 45 -13.18 -2.42 28.68
N ALA A 46 -12.27 -3.29 29.15
CA ALA A 46 -12.30 -3.78 30.53
C ALA A 46 -11.92 -2.68 31.52
N ILE A 47 -10.90 -1.86 31.20
CA ILE A 47 -10.50 -0.71 32.03
C ILE A 47 -11.67 0.26 32.19
N VAL A 48 -12.35 0.62 31.08
CA VAL A 48 -13.50 1.53 31.10
C VAL A 48 -14.70 0.95 31.84
N ALA A 49 -14.94 -0.36 31.72
CA ALA A 49 -16.03 -1.03 32.43
C ALA A 49 -15.81 -1.08 33.94
N GLU A 50 -14.56 -1.15 34.39
CA GLU A 50 -14.22 -1.10 35.81
C GLU A 50 -14.29 0.33 36.35
N ASP A 51 -13.53 1.25 35.74
CA ASP A 51 -13.55 2.67 36.06
C ASP A 51 -12.95 3.49 34.89
N PRO A 52 -13.77 4.33 34.22
CA PRO A 52 -13.28 5.21 33.15
C PRO A 52 -12.15 6.15 33.57
N ALA A 53 -12.04 6.50 34.85
CA ALA A 53 -10.97 7.36 35.36
C ALA A 53 -9.57 6.72 35.21
N LYS A 54 -9.49 5.37 35.26
CA LYS A 54 -8.23 4.63 35.10
C LYS A 54 -7.58 4.80 33.73
N LEU A 55 -8.33 5.24 32.71
CA LEU A 55 -7.73 5.61 31.42
C LEU A 55 -6.69 6.73 31.57
N GLN A 56 -6.85 7.62 32.55
CA GLN A 56 -5.94 8.75 32.79
C GLN A 56 -4.65 8.33 33.50
N GLU A 57 -4.59 7.10 34.02
CA GLU A 57 -3.37 6.52 34.61
C GLU A 57 -2.42 6.01 33.53
N LEU A 58 -2.92 5.82 32.30
CA LEU A 58 -2.11 5.36 31.19
C LEU A 58 -1.13 6.45 30.73
N PRO A 59 0.15 6.11 30.44
CA PRO A 59 1.14 7.08 30.02
C PRO A 59 0.68 7.90 28.80
N GLY A 60 0.75 9.23 28.91
CA GLY A 60 0.42 10.12 27.79
C GLY A 60 -1.08 10.27 27.51
N ILE A 61 -1.97 9.66 28.30
CA ILE A 61 -3.43 9.78 28.15
C ILE A 61 -3.96 10.72 29.24
N GLY A 62 -4.24 11.96 28.87
CA GLY A 62 -4.91 12.94 29.74
C GLY A 62 -6.44 12.87 29.64
N LYS A 63 -7.13 13.68 30.45
CA LYS A 63 -8.60 13.76 30.51
C LYS A 63 -9.29 13.87 29.14
N ASP A 64 -8.76 14.71 28.25
CA ASP A 64 -9.31 14.88 26.89
C ASP A 64 -9.20 13.61 26.04
N LEU A 65 -8.02 12.97 26.04
CA LEU A 65 -7.80 11.73 25.28
C LEU A 65 -8.58 10.57 25.87
N ALA A 66 -8.69 10.48 27.20
CA ALA A 66 -9.51 9.49 27.89
C ALA A 66 -10.99 9.59 27.49
N GLY A 67 -11.54 10.81 27.42
CA GLY A 67 -12.90 11.03 26.93
C GLY A 67 -13.09 10.53 25.49
N LYS A 68 -12.13 10.83 24.61
CA LYS A 68 -12.15 10.36 23.21
C LYS A 68 -12.10 8.84 23.10
N ILE A 69 -11.24 8.19 23.89
CA ILE A 69 -11.14 6.72 23.94
C ILE A 69 -12.49 6.11 24.34
N ALA A 70 -13.16 6.65 25.37
CA ALA A 70 -14.47 6.17 25.80
C ALA A 70 -15.52 6.29 24.68
N THR A 71 -15.61 7.44 24.02
CA THR A 71 -16.51 7.64 22.87
C THR A 71 -16.22 6.68 21.72
N ILE A 72 -14.95 6.44 21.42
CA ILE A 72 -14.53 5.50 20.37
C ILE A 72 -14.93 4.07 20.73
N LEU A 73 -14.76 3.66 21.99
CA LEU A 73 -15.17 2.33 22.45
C LEU A 73 -16.69 2.12 22.37
N GLU A 74 -17.48 3.16 22.64
CA GLU A 74 -18.94 3.11 22.61
C GLU A 74 -19.50 3.14 21.18
N THR A 75 -19.01 4.06 20.34
CA THR A 75 -19.59 4.36 19.02
C THR A 75 -18.85 3.71 17.85
N GLY A 76 -17.63 3.20 18.09
CA GLY A 76 -16.73 2.67 17.06
C GLY A 76 -15.94 3.73 16.29
N THR A 77 -16.19 5.02 16.51
CA THR A 77 -15.49 6.14 15.84
C THR A 77 -15.45 7.38 16.74
N HIS A 78 -14.95 8.51 16.24
CA HIS A 78 -15.03 9.79 16.92
C HIS A 78 -15.43 10.89 15.93
N PRO A 79 -16.36 11.81 16.28
CA PRO A 79 -16.80 12.87 15.36
C PRO A 79 -15.66 13.73 14.78
N GLN A 80 -14.60 13.96 15.58
CA GLN A 80 -13.41 14.67 15.13
C GLN A 80 -12.70 13.99 13.94
N LEU A 81 -12.73 12.65 13.87
CA LEU A 81 -12.11 11.94 12.74
C LEU A 81 -12.88 12.25 11.45
N ASP A 82 -14.21 12.22 11.50
CA ASP A 82 -15.05 12.50 10.34
C ASP A 82 -14.93 13.97 9.90
N GLU A 83 -14.87 14.90 10.85
CA GLU A 83 -14.58 16.31 10.59
C GLU A 83 -13.22 16.49 9.90
N LEU A 84 -12.17 15.86 10.41
CA LEU A 84 -10.83 15.92 9.80
C LEU A 84 -10.81 15.31 8.39
N ARG A 85 -11.49 14.18 8.17
CA ARG A 85 -11.60 13.56 6.84
C ARG A 85 -12.27 14.50 5.83
N SER A 86 -13.34 15.19 6.24
CA SER A 86 -14.08 16.12 5.37
C SER A 86 -13.28 17.36 4.93
N GLN A 87 -12.17 17.67 5.61
CA GLN A 87 -11.32 18.82 5.27
C GLN A 87 -10.39 18.55 4.08
N PHE A 88 -10.25 17.29 3.67
CA PHE A 88 -9.35 16.91 2.58
C PHE A 88 -10.11 16.16 1.48
N PRO A 89 -9.72 16.34 0.21
CA PRO A 89 -10.23 15.49 -0.86
C PRO A 89 -9.94 14.01 -0.56
N PRO A 90 -10.86 13.08 -0.89
CA PRO A 90 -10.67 11.65 -0.62
C PRO A 90 -9.34 11.11 -1.14
N GLY A 91 -8.94 11.50 -2.34
CA GLY A 91 -7.67 11.05 -2.93
C GLY A 91 -6.43 11.55 -2.18
N VAL A 92 -6.51 12.66 -1.44
CA VAL A 92 -5.42 13.10 -0.55
C VAL A 92 -5.29 12.18 0.66
N VAL A 93 -6.41 11.74 1.21
CA VAL A 93 -6.42 10.76 2.30
C VAL A 93 -5.94 9.39 1.80
N GLU A 94 -6.32 8.98 0.59
CA GLU A 94 -5.84 7.74 -0.04
C GLU A 94 -4.33 7.74 -0.24
N MET A 95 -3.72 8.87 -0.59
CA MET A 95 -2.27 8.99 -0.74
C MET A 95 -1.50 8.64 0.54
N LEU A 96 -2.09 8.84 1.74
CA LEU A 96 -1.46 8.44 3.02
C LEU A 96 -1.27 6.92 3.13
N ARG A 97 -2.03 6.14 2.37
CA ARG A 97 -1.92 4.67 2.34
C ARG A 97 -0.75 4.18 1.49
N ILE A 98 -0.12 5.05 0.69
CA ILE A 98 0.99 4.69 -0.18
C ILE A 98 2.26 4.52 0.67
N PRO A 99 2.88 3.32 0.71
CA PRO A 99 4.12 3.10 1.45
C PRO A 99 5.21 4.11 1.08
N GLY A 100 5.83 4.73 2.09
CA GLY A 100 6.88 5.73 1.89
C GLY A 100 6.38 7.17 1.70
N LEU A 101 5.05 7.37 1.64
CA LEU A 101 4.40 8.66 1.52
C LEU A 101 3.67 9.05 2.82
N GLY A 102 4.42 9.60 3.78
CA GLY A 102 3.85 10.07 5.05
C GLY A 102 3.14 11.43 4.94
N PRO A 103 2.39 11.85 5.99
CA PRO A 103 1.56 13.05 5.99
C PRO A 103 2.26 14.34 5.56
N LYS A 104 3.51 14.52 5.97
CA LYS A 104 4.31 15.70 5.58
C LYS A 104 4.58 15.76 4.09
N LYS A 105 4.85 14.62 3.45
CA LYS A 105 5.07 14.54 2.00
C LYS A 105 3.77 14.78 1.26
N VAL A 106 2.68 14.12 1.68
CA VAL A 106 1.35 14.34 1.11
C VAL A 106 0.94 15.80 1.21
N ALA A 107 1.21 16.47 2.35
CA ALA A 107 0.94 17.89 2.51
C ALA A 107 1.68 18.77 1.49
N VAL A 108 2.93 18.45 1.18
CA VAL A 108 3.73 19.18 0.18
C VAL A 108 3.16 18.95 -1.22
N LEU A 109 2.84 17.70 -1.59
CA LEU A 109 2.24 17.39 -2.89
C LEU A 109 0.91 18.11 -3.09
N TYR A 110 0.07 18.11 -2.06
CA TYR A 110 -1.22 18.80 -2.10
C TYR A 110 -1.08 20.32 -2.16
N LYS A 111 -0.21 20.92 -1.33
CA LYS A 111 -0.08 22.40 -1.25
C LYS A 111 0.71 23.00 -2.41
N GLU A 112 1.79 22.36 -2.84
CA GLU A 112 2.70 22.92 -3.85
C GLU A 112 2.30 22.54 -5.28
N LEU A 113 1.73 21.34 -5.49
CA LEU A 113 1.36 20.84 -6.82
C LEU A 113 -0.16 20.68 -7.01
N GLY A 114 -0.96 20.89 -5.97
CA GLY A 114 -2.41 20.75 -6.07
C GLY A 114 -2.89 19.32 -6.33
N ILE A 115 -2.04 18.31 -6.07
CA ILE A 115 -2.37 16.91 -6.33
C ILE A 115 -3.43 16.45 -5.33
N THR A 116 -4.57 16.00 -5.84
CA THR A 116 -5.73 15.59 -5.04
C THR A 116 -6.07 14.11 -5.14
N GLY A 117 -5.33 13.33 -5.95
CA GLY A 117 -5.54 11.90 -6.08
C GLY A 117 -4.37 11.11 -6.63
N ILE A 118 -4.49 9.77 -6.58
CA ILE A 118 -3.43 8.82 -6.95
C ILE A 118 -3.08 8.92 -8.44
N ALA A 119 -4.06 9.07 -9.32
CA ALA A 119 -3.81 9.18 -10.76
C ALA A 119 -3.02 10.44 -11.13
N GLU A 120 -3.34 11.57 -10.49
CA GLU A 120 -2.60 12.83 -10.63
C GLU A 120 -1.18 12.67 -10.08
N LEU A 121 -1.03 12.03 -8.92
CA LEU A 121 0.29 11.73 -8.34
C LEU A 121 1.14 10.86 -9.29
N LYS A 122 0.55 9.81 -9.87
CA LYS A 122 1.24 8.94 -10.84
C LYS A 122 1.74 9.75 -12.03
N THR A 123 0.88 10.59 -12.60
CA THR A 123 1.22 11.45 -13.74
C THR A 123 2.35 12.43 -13.39
N ALA A 124 2.29 13.06 -12.21
CA ALA A 124 3.32 13.98 -11.74
C ALA A 124 4.68 13.29 -11.53
N CYS A 125 4.68 12.05 -11.04
CA CYS A 125 5.88 11.23 -10.93
C CYS A 125 6.45 10.83 -12.30
N GLU A 126 5.61 10.40 -13.26
CA GLU A 126 6.03 10.03 -14.62
C GLU A 126 6.65 11.22 -15.37
N GLN A 127 6.12 12.42 -15.14
CA GLN A 127 6.61 13.67 -15.70
C GLN A 127 7.79 14.27 -14.91
N GLN A 128 8.28 13.58 -13.88
CA GLN A 128 9.41 14.00 -13.02
C GLN A 128 9.17 15.35 -12.31
N GLN A 129 7.91 15.75 -12.14
CA GLN A 129 7.53 17.05 -11.59
C GLN A 129 7.78 17.14 -10.08
N ILE A 130 7.74 16.00 -9.38
CA ILE A 130 7.93 15.97 -7.93
C ILE A 130 9.41 16.06 -7.54
N GLN A 131 10.35 15.80 -8.47
CA GLN A 131 11.80 15.81 -8.18
C GLN A 131 12.33 17.16 -7.67
N GLY A 132 11.67 18.25 -8.06
CA GLY A 132 12.01 19.61 -7.63
C GLY A 132 11.60 19.94 -6.19
N LEU A 133 10.77 19.11 -5.57
CA LEU A 133 10.25 19.35 -4.22
C LEU A 133 11.22 18.87 -3.14
N LYS A 134 11.30 19.62 -2.03
CA LYS A 134 12.13 19.26 -0.89
C LYS A 134 11.69 17.89 -0.33
N GLY A 135 12.59 16.91 -0.38
CA GLY A 135 12.35 15.55 0.12
C GLY A 135 11.82 14.55 -0.90
N PHE A 136 11.77 14.92 -2.19
CA PHE A 136 11.28 14.10 -3.29
C PHE A 136 12.35 13.82 -4.36
N GLY A 137 13.56 13.43 -3.97
CA GLY A 137 14.58 13.06 -4.96
C GLY A 137 14.19 11.84 -5.82
N LYS A 138 14.93 11.57 -6.91
CA LYS A 138 14.68 10.47 -7.88
C LYS A 138 14.29 9.13 -7.24
N LYS A 139 15.02 8.71 -6.20
CA LYS A 139 14.73 7.45 -5.49
C LYS A 139 13.37 7.44 -4.79
N THR A 140 12.95 8.59 -4.26
CA THR A 140 11.64 8.73 -3.61
C THR A 140 10.53 8.68 -4.65
N GLU A 141 10.68 9.36 -5.78
CA GLU A 141 9.72 9.31 -6.89
C GLU A 141 9.55 7.89 -7.44
N GLN A 142 10.65 7.20 -7.71
CA GLN A 142 10.62 5.79 -8.14
C GLN A 142 9.91 4.91 -7.11
N GLY A 143 10.23 5.07 -5.81
CA GLY A 143 9.56 4.33 -4.75
C GLY A 143 8.06 4.60 -4.66
N ILE A 144 7.62 5.84 -4.91
CA ILE A 144 6.20 6.20 -4.97
C ILE A 144 5.52 5.54 -6.17
N LEU A 145 6.13 5.59 -7.37
CA LEU A 145 5.59 4.92 -8.56
C LEU A 145 5.42 3.42 -8.34
N GLU A 146 6.47 2.75 -7.85
CA GLU A 146 6.40 1.32 -7.53
C GLU A 146 5.31 1.02 -6.49
N ALA A 147 5.13 1.88 -5.49
CA ALA A 147 4.12 1.71 -4.46
C ALA A 147 2.70 1.89 -5.02
N ILE A 148 2.48 2.88 -5.90
CA ILE A 148 1.20 3.10 -6.58
C ILE A 148 0.83 1.88 -7.44
N GLU A 149 1.78 1.34 -8.21
CA GLU A 149 1.56 0.14 -9.02
C GLU A 149 1.18 -1.07 -8.15
N ARG A 150 1.88 -1.28 -7.03
CA ARG A 150 1.57 -2.38 -6.10
C ARG A 150 0.20 -2.25 -5.44
N THR A 151 -0.21 -1.03 -5.08
CA THR A 151 -1.53 -0.79 -4.48
C THR A 151 -2.66 -1.06 -5.48
N HIS A 152 -2.49 -0.65 -6.74
CA HIS A 152 -3.46 -0.98 -7.80
C HIS A 152 -3.56 -2.49 -8.08
N ALA A 153 -2.44 -3.22 -8.01
CA ALA A 153 -2.42 -4.68 -8.14
C ALA A 153 -3.16 -5.39 -6.97
N THR A 154 -3.33 -4.71 -5.82
CA THR A 154 -4.09 -5.27 -4.68
C THR A 154 -5.60 -5.05 -4.79
N GLU A 155 -6.04 -4.02 -5.52
CA GLU A 155 -7.47 -3.72 -5.75
C GLU A 155 -8.12 -4.62 -6.82
N HIS A 156 -7.33 -5.16 -7.75
CA HIS A 156 -7.81 -6.02 -8.83
C HIS A 156 -7.39 -7.48 -8.59
N ARG A 157 -7.94 -8.10 -7.54
CA ARG A 157 -7.71 -9.53 -7.31
C ARG A 157 -8.63 -10.36 -8.21
N ALA A 158 -8.09 -11.37 -8.88
CA ALA A 158 -8.88 -12.36 -9.60
C ALA A 158 -8.94 -13.69 -8.84
N LEU A 159 -9.94 -14.51 -9.14
CA LEU A 159 -10.01 -15.88 -8.62
C LEU A 159 -8.88 -16.70 -9.23
N LEU A 160 -8.18 -17.48 -8.41
CA LEU A 160 -7.11 -18.35 -8.89
C LEU A 160 -7.60 -19.26 -10.03
N ALA A 161 -8.81 -19.80 -9.91
CA ALA A 161 -9.41 -20.68 -10.91
C ALA A 161 -9.57 -20.04 -12.29
N GLU A 162 -9.75 -18.71 -12.37
CA GLU A 162 -9.94 -18.00 -13.63
C GLU A 162 -8.61 -17.75 -14.35
N VAL A 163 -7.52 -17.54 -13.59
CA VAL A 163 -6.24 -17.09 -14.14
C VAL A 163 -5.19 -18.19 -14.22
N LEU A 164 -5.35 -19.27 -13.43
CA LEU A 164 -4.43 -20.40 -13.42
C LEU A 164 -4.21 -21.03 -14.82
N PRO A 165 -5.26 -21.29 -15.63
CA PRO A 165 -5.05 -21.86 -16.97
C PRO A 165 -4.18 -20.97 -17.86
N THR A 166 -4.37 -19.64 -17.77
CA THR A 166 -3.62 -18.68 -18.58
C THR A 166 -2.14 -18.68 -18.21
N VAL A 167 -1.80 -18.64 -16.91
CA VAL A 167 -0.39 -18.63 -16.47
C VAL A 167 0.29 -19.97 -16.71
N GLU A 168 -0.44 -21.09 -16.60
CA GLU A 168 0.07 -22.43 -16.92
C GLU A 168 0.41 -22.57 -18.40
N GLU A 169 -0.44 -22.05 -19.29
CA GLU A 169 -0.17 -22.02 -20.73
C GLU A 169 1.07 -21.20 -21.08
N ILE A 170 1.21 -19.99 -20.51
CA ILE A 170 2.39 -19.14 -20.71
C ILE A 170 3.64 -19.86 -20.19
N ALA A 171 3.58 -20.42 -18.99
CA ALA A 171 4.69 -21.19 -18.42
C ALA A 171 5.06 -22.38 -19.30
N GLN A 172 4.06 -23.09 -19.86
CA GLN A 172 4.30 -24.20 -20.79
C GLN A 172 5.01 -23.73 -22.05
N ARG A 173 4.60 -22.62 -22.67
CA ARG A 173 5.27 -22.08 -23.86
C ARG A 173 6.71 -21.70 -23.58
N LEU A 174 6.96 -21.01 -22.46
CA LEU A 174 8.32 -20.64 -22.05
C LEU A 174 9.21 -21.86 -21.76
N ARG A 175 8.66 -22.98 -21.24
CA ARG A 175 9.42 -24.23 -21.05
C ARG A 175 9.92 -24.84 -22.37
N HIS A 176 9.27 -24.56 -23.48
CA HIS A 176 9.68 -25.06 -24.80
C HIS A 176 10.68 -24.14 -25.49
N GLU A 177 11.02 -22.99 -24.90
CA GLU A 177 11.98 -22.08 -25.51
C GLU A 177 13.41 -22.60 -25.41
N PRO A 178 14.19 -22.59 -26.51
CA PRO A 178 15.55 -23.10 -26.47
C PRO A 178 16.43 -22.23 -25.57
N GLY A 179 17.04 -22.86 -24.56
CA GLY A 179 17.86 -22.19 -23.56
C GLY A 179 17.19 -22.02 -22.20
N VAL A 180 15.90 -22.40 -22.06
CA VAL A 180 15.21 -22.46 -20.79
C VAL A 180 15.36 -23.87 -20.17
N GLU A 181 15.92 -23.94 -18.96
CA GLU A 181 16.06 -25.19 -18.23
C GLU A 181 14.80 -25.53 -17.43
N ARG A 182 14.18 -24.51 -16.84
CA ARG A 182 13.02 -24.68 -15.95
C ARG A 182 12.17 -23.42 -15.90
N VAL A 183 10.86 -23.59 -15.79
CA VAL A 183 9.91 -22.51 -15.47
C VAL A 183 8.92 -22.97 -14.41
N GLU A 184 8.75 -22.16 -13.37
CA GLU A 184 7.83 -22.40 -12.26
C GLU A 184 6.91 -21.20 -12.06
N ILE A 185 5.64 -21.51 -11.74
CA ILE A 185 4.70 -20.51 -11.22
C ILE A 185 5.10 -20.24 -9.77
N ALA A 186 5.24 -18.96 -9.43
CA ALA A 186 5.66 -18.49 -8.12
C ALA A 186 4.51 -17.74 -7.41
N GLY A 187 4.87 -16.92 -6.43
CA GLY A 187 3.92 -15.94 -5.91
C GLY A 187 2.75 -16.52 -5.13
N SER A 188 1.62 -15.82 -5.23
CA SER A 188 0.37 -16.18 -4.56
C SER A 188 -0.35 -17.37 -5.21
N ALA A 189 -0.23 -17.52 -6.53
CA ALA A 189 -0.76 -18.66 -7.28
C ALA A 189 -0.13 -19.99 -6.82
N ARG A 190 1.20 -20.04 -6.67
CA ARG A 190 1.91 -21.22 -6.14
C ARG A 190 1.45 -21.65 -4.74
N ARG A 191 1.03 -20.70 -3.91
CA ARG A 191 0.55 -20.96 -2.54
C ARG A 191 -0.94 -21.29 -2.49
N CYS A 192 -1.59 -21.47 -3.64
CA CYS A 192 -3.01 -21.78 -3.76
C CYS A 192 -3.90 -20.78 -2.99
N LYS A 193 -3.56 -19.49 -3.01
CA LYS A 193 -4.47 -18.46 -2.46
C LYS A 193 -5.72 -18.39 -3.33
N GLU A 194 -6.90 -18.32 -2.70
CA GLU A 194 -8.20 -18.29 -3.40
C GLU A 194 -8.29 -17.17 -4.43
N THR A 195 -7.70 -16.02 -4.10
CA THR A 195 -7.56 -14.88 -5.00
C THR A 195 -6.09 -14.50 -5.16
N VAL A 196 -5.72 -14.00 -6.33
CA VAL A 196 -4.37 -13.55 -6.69
C VAL A 196 -4.40 -12.12 -7.23
N GLY A 197 -3.33 -11.36 -7.04
CA GLY A 197 -3.22 -10.00 -7.57
C GLY A 197 -2.54 -10.01 -8.93
N ASP A 198 -1.21 -10.07 -8.92
CA ASP A 198 -0.37 -10.35 -10.07
C ASP A 198 -0.01 -11.85 -10.17
N LEU A 199 0.51 -12.23 -11.34
CA LEU A 199 1.04 -13.55 -11.63
C LEU A 199 2.57 -13.50 -11.63
N ASP A 200 3.21 -14.49 -11.01
CA ASP A 200 4.67 -14.55 -10.93
C ASP A 200 5.19 -15.81 -11.63
N LEU A 201 6.17 -15.64 -12.52
CA LEU A 201 6.94 -16.72 -13.13
C LEU A 201 8.43 -16.59 -12.79
N LEU A 202 9.05 -17.72 -12.48
CA LEU A 202 10.50 -17.85 -12.35
C LEU A 202 11.02 -18.79 -13.43
N ALA A 203 11.98 -18.32 -14.22
CA ALA A 203 12.66 -19.11 -15.25
C ALA A 203 14.14 -19.28 -14.91
N VAL A 204 14.69 -20.46 -15.18
CA VAL A 204 16.13 -20.75 -15.14
C VAL A 204 16.63 -20.79 -16.57
N SER A 205 17.55 -19.89 -16.93
CA SER A 205 18.13 -19.79 -18.27
C SER A 205 19.44 -18.99 -18.24
N SER A 206 20.40 -19.41 -19.05
CA SER A 206 21.64 -18.67 -19.33
C SER A 206 21.46 -17.51 -20.32
N ASP A 207 20.27 -17.34 -20.92
CA ASP A 207 19.95 -16.24 -21.84
C ASP A 207 18.64 -15.56 -21.44
N SER A 208 18.72 -14.63 -20.48
CA SER A 208 17.55 -13.91 -19.97
C SER A 208 16.84 -13.10 -21.04
N ALA A 209 17.58 -12.51 -21.99
CA ALA A 209 17.02 -11.68 -23.04
C ALA A 209 16.07 -12.48 -23.92
N LYS A 210 16.48 -13.69 -24.31
CA LYS A 210 15.67 -14.56 -25.16
C LYS A 210 14.38 -15.03 -24.50
N VAL A 211 14.41 -15.38 -23.22
CA VAL A 211 13.19 -15.76 -22.48
C VAL A 211 12.23 -14.57 -22.38
N MET A 212 12.74 -13.38 -22.09
CA MET A 212 11.94 -12.17 -22.02
C MET A 212 11.37 -11.75 -23.39
N ASP A 213 12.09 -12.02 -24.48
CA ASP A 213 11.59 -11.80 -25.85
C ASP A 213 10.45 -12.77 -26.20
N SER A 214 10.58 -14.04 -25.82
CA SER A 214 9.50 -15.01 -26.01
C SER A 214 8.24 -14.62 -25.22
N LEU A 215 8.40 -14.21 -23.96
CA LEU A 215 7.26 -13.70 -23.18
C LEU A 215 6.63 -12.46 -23.84
N ALA A 216 7.44 -11.51 -24.32
CA ALA A 216 6.93 -10.31 -24.98
C ALA A 216 6.11 -10.62 -26.26
N ALA A 217 6.47 -11.71 -26.95
CA ALA A 217 5.81 -12.16 -28.18
C ALA A 217 4.61 -13.10 -27.93
N ASP A 218 4.34 -13.46 -26.67
CA ASP A 218 3.27 -14.40 -26.33
C ASP A 218 1.88 -13.84 -26.72
N PRO A 219 0.99 -14.65 -27.34
CA PRO A 219 -0.34 -14.19 -27.75
C PRO A 219 -1.23 -13.69 -26.61
N SER A 220 -0.99 -14.15 -25.37
CA SER A 220 -1.72 -13.73 -24.18
C SER A 220 -1.26 -12.36 -23.68
N VAL A 221 -0.11 -11.85 -24.14
CA VAL A 221 0.40 -10.53 -23.78
C VAL A 221 -0.25 -9.45 -24.65
N GLU A 222 -0.70 -8.39 -23.97
CA GLU A 222 -1.23 -7.17 -24.59
C GLU A 222 -0.14 -6.10 -24.68
N GLN A 223 0.61 -5.90 -23.60
CA GLN A 223 1.59 -4.82 -23.50
C GLN A 223 2.77 -5.21 -22.60
N VAL A 224 3.99 -4.84 -23.00
CA VAL A 224 5.15 -4.85 -22.10
C VAL A 224 5.15 -3.57 -21.27
N LEU A 225 5.04 -3.72 -19.94
CA LEU A 225 4.97 -2.59 -19.00
C LEU A 225 6.37 -2.16 -18.55
N GLN A 226 7.24 -3.13 -18.25
CA GLN A 226 8.60 -2.88 -17.79
C GLN A 226 9.54 -3.97 -18.29
N ARG A 227 10.77 -3.60 -18.65
CA ARG A 227 11.82 -4.55 -19.00
C ARG A 227 13.17 -4.10 -18.43
N GLY A 228 13.83 -5.02 -17.71
CA GLY A 228 15.21 -4.89 -17.23
C GLY A 228 16.10 -6.00 -17.80
N GLU A 229 17.21 -6.27 -17.13
CA GLU A 229 18.20 -7.30 -17.56
C GLU A 229 17.77 -8.74 -17.23
N THR A 230 17.13 -8.94 -16.08
CA THR A 230 16.69 -10.27 -15.57
C THR A 230 15.25 -10.27 -15.08
N LYS A 231 14.52 -9.18 -15.32
CA LYS A 231 13.12 -9.02 -14.92
C LYS A 231 12.34 -8.35 -16.04
N GLN A 232 11.12 -8.84 -16.26
CA GLN A 232 10.16 -8.22 -17.16
C GLN A 232 8.76 -8.25 -16.54
N ARG A 233 7.98 -7.19 -16.77
CA ARG A 233 6.57 -7.10 -16.41
C ARG A 233 5.74 -6.89 -17.66
N VAL A 234 4.68 -7.67 -17.80
CA VAL A 234 3.75 -7.59 -18.93
C VAL A 234 2.31 -7.51 -18.44
N ARG A 235 1.45 -6.90 -19.24
CA ARG A 235 -0.01 -6.94 -19.09
C ARG A 235 -0.58 -8.00 -20.03
N LEU A 236 -1.40 -8.89 -19.50
CA LEU A 236 -2.12 -9.90 -20.25
C LEU A 236 -3.44 -9.34 -20.79
N ARG A 237 -3.99 -9.97 -21.84
CA ARG A 237 -5.26 -9.60 -22.50
C ARG A 237 -6.53 -9.71 -21.64
N GLY A 238 -6.39 -9.99 -20.34
CA GLY A 238 -7.45 -9.93 -19.32
C GLY A 238 -7.22 -8.84 -18.28
N GLY A 239 -6.30 -7.89 -18.53
CA GLY A 239 -5.94 -6.82 -17.62
C GLY A 239 -4.98 -7.22 -16.48
N MET A 240 -4.83 -8.52 -16.22
CA MET A 240 -3.91 -9.04 -15.20
C MET A 240 -2.45 -8.81 -15.58
N GLU A 241 -1.62 -8.48 -14.59
CA GLU A 241 -0.19 -8.29 -14.77
C GLU A 241 0.58 -9.58 -14.43
N LEU A 242 1.66 -9.82 -15.18
CA LEU A 242 2.55 -10.96 -14.99
C LEU A 242 4.01 -10.47 -14.88
N ASP A 243 4.66 -10.85 -13.79
CA ASP A 243 6.08 -10.62 -13.52
C ASP A 243 6.89 -11.90 -13.86
N LEU A 244 7.88 -11.75 -14.73
CA LEU A 244 8.89 -12.77 -15.03
C LEU A 244 10.23 -12.39 -14.38
N ARG A 245 10.81 -13.34 -13.65
CA ARG A 245 12.19 -13.29 -13.18
C ARG A 245 12.99 -14.40 -13.86
N VAL A 246 14.14 -14.05 -14.44
CA VAL A 246 15.09 -15.02 -14.99
C VAL A 246 16.32 -15.10 -14.09
N ILE A 247 16.77 -16.32 -13.80
CA ILE A 247 17.99 -16.63 -13.06
C ILE A 247 18.83 -17.64 -13.83
N GLU A 248 20.12 -17.68 -13.55
CA GLU A 248 21.04 -18.73 -14.00
C GLU A 248 21.06 -19.92 -13.04
#